data_AF-A0A2G4GBJ8-F1
#
_entry.id   AF-A0A2G4GBJ8-F1
#
_cell.length_a   1.000
_cell.length_b   1.000
_cell.length_c   1.000
_cell.angle_alpha   90.00
_cell.angle_beta   90.00
_cell.angle_gamma   90.00
#
_symmetry.space_group_name_H-M   'P 1'
#
loop_
_entity.id
_entity.type
_entity.pdbx_description
1 polymer ?
#
loop_
_entity_poly.entity_id
_entity_poly.type
_entity_poly.pdbx_seq_one_letter_code
_entity_poly.pdbx_strand_id
1 'polypeptide(L)'
;MKPNILFLFADDQRADTIAAHGNAHIKTPVIDGLVRRGVSFNPACIMGGMNAATCVPSRAMLLSRRSLFHIDETLTRKETWGASQFCATAAIPTGFRRGAARPRPSGKGAPKARPYPMQETEMRSETWPAVFGRAGYTTLISGKWHNTPASVSLSSQGARQLLTGGPRA
;
A
#
# COMPACT_ATOMS: atom_id res chain seq x y z
N MET A 1 -28.17 -0.59 7.34
CA MET A 1 -27.43 0.23 8.33
C MET A 1 -25.98 0.32 7.89
N LYS A 2 -25.33 1.48 8.03
CA LYS A 2 -23.92 1.69 7.66
C LYS A 2 -23.03 1.47 8.91
N PRO A 3 -22.17 0.44 8.96
CA PRO A 3 -21.36 0.17 10.15
C PRO A 3 -20.26 1.24 10.34
N ASN A 4 -19.79 1.44 11.57
CA ASN A 4 -18.59 2.23 11.82
C ASN A 4 -17.36 1.34 11.71
N ILE A 5 -16.31 1.82 11.04
CA ILE A 5 -15.09 1.04 10.80
C ILE A 5 -13.94 1.74 11.50
N LEU A 6 -13.29 1.03 12.42
CA LEU A 6 -12.07 1.45 13.08
C LEU A 6 -10.93 0.56 12.61
N PHE A 7 -9.94 1.15 11.96
CA PHE A 7 -8.74 0.44 11.51
C PHE A 7 -7.55 0.83 12.37
N LEU A 8 -7.02 -0.12 13.16
CA LEU A 8 -5.84 0.06 13.99
C LEU A 8 -4.62 -0.52 13.27
N PHE A 9 -3.56 0.28 13.11
CA PHE A 9 -2.34 -0.14 12.42
C PHE A 9 -1.12 0.12 13.29
N ALA A 10 -0.57 -0.95 13.87
CA ALA A 10 0.63 -0.88 14.70
C ALA A 10 1.89 -0.68 13.84
N ASP A 11 2.89 -0.02 14.41
CA ASP A 11 4.20 0.22 13.79
C ASP A 11 5.23 -0.69 14.47
N ASP A 12 6.02 -1.44 13.68
CA ASP A 12 7.06 -2.37 14.14
C ASP A 12 6.61 -3.44 15.17
N GLN A 13 5.32 -3.78 15.17
CA GLN A 13 4.82 -4.87 16.01
C GLN A 13 5.18 -6.23 15.40
N ARG A 14 5.94 -7.05 16.14
CA ARG A 14 6.25 -8.43 15.75
C ARG A 14 5.03 -9.36 15.93
N ALA A 15 4.94 -10.39 15.09
CA ALA A 15 3.82 -11.34 15.08
C ALA A 15 3.67 -12.13 16.39
N ASP A 16 4.76 -12.31 17.13
CA ASP A 16 4.79 -13.05 18.39
C ASP A 16 4.52 -12.17 19.62
N THR A 17 4.07 -10.93 19.47
CA THR A 17 3.88 -10.01 20.61
C THR A 17 2.56 -10.19 21.37
N ILE A 18 1.59 -10.91 20.81
CA ILE A 18 0.25 -11.04 21.37
C ILE A 18 0.21 -12.23 22.35
N ALA A 19 -0.17 -11.97 23.61
CA ALA A 19 -0.23 -12.99 24.65
C ALA A 19 -1.21 -14.13 24.30
N ALA A 20 -2.38 -13.78 23.75
CA ALA A 20 -3.36 -14.76 23.26
C ALA A 20 -2.85 -15.65 22.11
N HIS A 21 -1.70 -15.32 21.50
CA HIS A 21 -1.02 -16.15 20.50
C HIS A 21 0.16 -16.95 21.07
N GLY A 22 0.28 -17.04 22.40
CA GLY A 22 1.25 -17.88 23.08
C GLY A 22 2.45 -17.14 23.66
N ASN A 23 2.45 -15.80 23.67
CA ASN A 23 3.53 -15.04 24.31
C ASN A 23 3.36 -15.02 25.84
N ALA A 24 4.30 -15.60 26.57
CA ALA A 24 4.26 -15.69 28.04
C ALA A 24 4.75 -14.41 28.77
N HIS A 25 5.40 -13.48 28.07
CA HIS A 25 6.09 -12.34 28.67
C HIS A 25 5.37 -11.01 28.45
N ILE A 26 4.78 -10.82 27.26
CA ILE A 26 4.13 -9.57 26.88
C ILE A 26 2.66 -9.62 27.29
N LYS A 27 2.20 -8.57 27.96
CA LYS A 27 0.81 -8.47 28.43
C LYS A 27 -0.02 -7.62 27.46
N THR A 28 -1.01 -8.21 26.81
CA THR A 28 -1.86 -7.54 25.81
C THR A 28 -3.36 -7.66 26.12
N PRO A 29 -3.83 -7.36 27.34
CA PRO A 29 -5.17 -7.76 27.81
C PRO A 29 -6.33 -7.26 26.93
N VAL A 30 -6.21 -6.07 26.34
CA VAL A 30 -7.22 -5.50 25.42
C VAL A 30 -7.24 -6.24 24.09
N ILE A 31 -6.07 -6.48 23.48
CA ILE A 31 -5.94 -7.21 22.21
C ILE A 31 -6.35 -8.68 22.42
N ASP A 32 -5.97 -9.29 23.54
CA ASP A 32 -6.38 -10.65 23.87
C ASP A 32 -7.91 -10.76 23.97
N GLY A 33 -8.57 -9.71 24.47
CA GLY A 33 -10.02 -9.60 24.46
C GLY A 33 -10.62 -9.54 23.05
N LEU A 34 -9.96 -8.84 22.12
CA LEU A 34 -10.38 -8.81 20.71
C LEU A 34 -10.20 -10.18 20.04
N VAL A 35 -9.07 -10.86 20.29
CA VAL A 35 -8.80 -12.20 19.77
C VAL A 35 -9.87 -13.19 20.22
N ARG A 36 -10.24 -13.18 21.51
CA ARG A 36 -11.25 -14.11 22.07
C ARG A 36 -12.68 -13.87 21.57
N ARG A 37 -13.02 -12.64 21.16
CA ARG A 37 -14.38 -12.26 20.74
C ARG A 37 -14.55 -12.13 19.23
N GLY A 38 -13.48 -12.25 18.48
CA GLY A 38 -13.45 -11.99 17.05
C GLY A 38 -12.77 -13.12 16.27
N VAL A 39 -12.32 -12.76 15.07
CA VAL A 39 -11.54 -13.65 14.21
C VAL A 39 -10.10 -13.14 14.20
N SER A 40 -9.15 -14.03 14.46
CA SER A 40 -7.72 -13.74 14.32
C SER A 40 -7.12 -14.56 13.17
N PHE A 41 -6.30 -13.92 12.34
CA PHE A 41 -5.56 -14.55 11.27
C PHE A 41 -4.11 -14.70 11.71
N ASN A 42 -3.61 -15.93 11.77
CA ASN A 42 -2.23 -16.23 12.12
C ASN A 42 -1.72 -17.42 11.28
N PRO A 43 -0.80 -17.22 10.32
CA PRO A 43 -0.09 -15.97 10.03
C PRO A 43 -0.89 -14.98 9.16
N ALA A 44 -0.71 -13.69 9.43
CA ALA A 44 -1.06 -12.58 8.53
C ALA A 44 0.23 -11.85 8.14
N CYS A 45 0.52 -11.75 6.84
CA CYS A 45 1.81 -11.26 6.34
C CYS A 45 1.67 -10.10 5.35
N ILE A 46 2.69 -9.24 5.33
CA ILE A 46 2.92 -8.25 4.26
C ILE A 46 4.00 -8.77 3.30
N MET A 47 4.06 -8.23 2.09
CA MET A 47 5.06 -8.64 1.08
C MET A 47 6.48 -8.10 1.37
N GLY A 48 6.66 -7.31 2.43
CA GLY A 48 7.93 -6.65 2.76
C GLY A 48 8.18 -5.39 1.93
N GLY A 49 9.44 -5.17 1.55
CA GLY A 49 9.89 -4.03 0.76
C GLY A 49 11.21 -4.30 0.05
N MET A 50 11.57 -3.43 -0.88
CA MET A 50 12.86 -3.50 -1.59
C MET A 50 14.01 -2.82 -0.82
N ASN A 51 13.71 -2.26 0.34
CA ASN A 51 14.63 -1.56 1.23
C ASN A 51 14.41 -2.02 2.68
N ALA A 52 15.34 -1.68 3.56
CA ALA A 52 15.24 -2.02 4.99
C ALA A 52 14.06 -1.32 5.71
N ALA A 53 13.54 -0.22 5.13
CA ALA A 53 12.46 0.56 5.70
C ALA A 53 11.09 0.15 5.12
N THR A 54 10.56 -0.99 5.56
CA THR A 54 9.33 -1.60 5.01
C THR A 54 8.03 -0.87 5.38
N CYS A 55 8.09 0.15 6.23
CA CYS A 55 6.92 0.89 6.72
C CYS A 55 6.19 1.67 5.61
N VAL A 56 6.92 2.34 4.72
CA VAL A 56 6.36 3.09 3.57
C VAL A 56 5.65 2.15 2.58
N PRO A 57 6.31 1.09 2.06
CA PRO A 57 5.65 0.16 1.14
C PRO A 57 4.51 -0.61 1.80
N SER A 58 4.61 -0.98 3.08
CA SER A 58 3.53 -1.65 3.81
C SER A 58 2.27 -0.80 3.90
N ARG A 59 2.40 0.49 4.21
CA ARG A 59 1.26 1.42 4.29
C ARG A 59 0.66 1.67 2.92
N ALA A 60 1.51 1.83 1.90
CA ALA A 60 1.04 2.00 0.54
C ALA A 60 0.28 0.77 0.01
N MET A 61 0.78 -0.45 0.26
CA MET A 61 0.06 -1.70 -0.08
C MET A 61 -1.30 -1.76 0.60
N LEU A 62 -1.33 -1.52 1.91
CA LEU A 62 -2.55 -1.55 2.72
C LEU A 62 -3.59 -0.54 2.22
N LEU A 63 -3.18 0.70 1.95
CA LEU A 63 -4.08 1.79 1.59
C LEU A 63 -4.59 1.64 0.16
N SER A 64 -3.71 1.34 -0.79
CA SER A 64 -4.05 1.25 -2.22
C SER A 64 -4.65 -0.10 -2.63
N ARG A 65 -4.58 -1.13 -1.77
CA ARG A 65 -4.98 -2.52 -2.05
C ARG A 65 -4.14 -3.14 -3.17
N ARG A 66 -2.85 -2.80 -3.21
CA ARG A 66 -1.90 -3.25 -4.24
C ARG A 66 -0.80 -4.10 -3.66
N SER A 67 -0.29 -5.01 -4.47
CA SER A 67 0.94 -5.76 -4.17
C SER A 67 2.16 -4.86 -4.29
N LEU A 68 3.24 -5.20 -3.60
CA LEU A 68 4.52 -4.48 -3.62
C LEU A 68 4.98 -4.04 -5.02
N PHE A 69 4.83 -4.90 -6.03
CA PHE A 69 5.27 -4.60 -7.40
C PHE A 69 4.42 -3.57 -8.16
N HIS A 70 3.30 -3.15 -7.60
CA HIS A 70 2.31 -2.28 -8.24
C HIS A 70 1.90 -1.10 -7.35
N ILE A 71 2.62 -0.85 -6.25
CA ILE A 71 2.30 0.24 -5.33
C ILE A 71 2.92 1.55 -5.76
N ASP A 72 2.20 2.64 -5.44
CA ASP A 72 2.77 3.97 -5.33
C ASP A 72 3.06 4.29 -3.87
N GLU A 73 4.34 4.27 -3.50
CA GLU A 73 4.80 4.61 -2.15
C GLU A 73 4.46 6.05 -1.76
N THR A 74 4.29 6.95 -2.74
CA THR A 74 3.91 8.33 -2.48
C THR A 74 2.40 8.46 -2.25
N LEU A 75 1.61 7.52 -2.77
CA LEU A 75 0.14 7.57 -2.83
C LEU A 75 -0.38 8.86 -3.49
N THR A 76 0.42 9.47 -4.37
CA THR A 76 0.07 10.70 -5.10
C THR A 76 -0.46 10.43 -6.50
N ARG A 77 -0.62 9.15 -6.88
CA ARG A 77 -1.02 8.71 -8.22
C ARG A 77 0.05 8.95 -9.28
N LYS A 78 1.30 9.21 -8.87
CA LYS A 78 2.43 9.21 -9.81
C LYS A 78 2.74 7.76 -10.13
N GLU A 79 2.67 7.41 -11.42
CA GLU A 79 3.09 6.09 -11.89
C GLU A 79 4.47 5.77 -11.30
N THR A 80 4.49 4.78 -10.43
CA THR A 80 5.69 4.34 -9.75
C THR A 80 6.02 3.01 -10.41
N TRP A 81 7.22 3.00 -10.99
CA TRP A 81 7.78 2.03 -11.92
C TRP A 81 7.53 2.28 -13.41
N GLY A 82 8.20 3.34 -13.90
CA GLY A 82 8.51 3.61 -15.30
C GLY A 82 9.23 4.94 -15.47
N ALA A 83 10.56 4.92 -15.63
CA ALA A 83 11.39 5.96 -16.27
C ALA A 83 12.05 7.13 -15.49
N SER A 84 11.81 7.41 -14.19
CA SER A 84 12.42 8.64 -13.59
C SER A 84 13.34 8.50 -12.37
N GLN A 85 13.52 7.31 -11.77
CA GLN A 85 14.34 7.16 -10.56
C GLN A 85 15.34 5.99 -10.53
N PHE A 86 15.55 5.31 -11.67
CA PHE A 86 16.75 4.49 -11.82
C PHE A 86 17.96 5.43 -11.97
N CYS A 87 18.76 5.53 -10.91
CA CYS A 87 20.16 5.96 -10.95
C CYS A 87 20.44 7.21 -11.81
N ALA A 88 20.02 8.39 -11.34
CA ALA A 88 20.60 9.65 -11.82
C ALA A 88 21.95 9.90 -11.11
N THR A 89 22.93 9.02 -11.31
CA THR A 89 24.39 9.28 -11.13
C THR A 89 25.21 8.06 -11.57
N ALA A 90 25.22 7.79 -12.87
CA ALA A 90 26.38 7.25 -13.57
C ALA A 90 26.14 7.39 -15.08
N ALA A 91 26.81 8.36 -15.70
CA ALA A 91 26.87 8.42 -17.16
C ALA A 91 27.45 7.10 -17.67
N ILE A 92 26.64 6.30 -18.36
CA ILE A 92 27.11 5.14 -19.10
C ILE A 92 27.95 5.67 -20.27
N PRO A 93 29.23 5.27 -20.44
CA PRO A 93 30.04 5.73 -21.56
C PRO A 93 29.37 5.35 -22.89
N THR A 94 29.29 6.32 -23.80
CA THR A 94 28.79 6.19 -25.16
C THR A 94 29.60 5.15 -25.94
N GLY A 95 29.21 3.87 -25.87
CA GLY A 95 29.94 2.81 -26.57
C GLY A 95 29.19 1.48 -26.80
N PHE A 96 27.98 1.29 -26.27
CA PHE A 96 27.28 0.00 -26.39
C PHE A 96 26.21 0.02 -27.50
N ARG A 97 26.49 -0.63 -28.63
CA ARG A 97 25.52 -0.83 -29.73
C ARG A 97 24.47 -1.88 -29.34
N ARG A 98 23.18 -1.52 -29.44
CA ARG A 98 22.06 -2.48 -29.31
C ARG A 98 22.08 -3.49 -30.46
N GLY A 99 22.13 -4.77 -30.16
CA GLY A 99 21.81 -5.84 -31.10
C GLY A 99 20.32 -5.85 -31.46
N ALA A 100 20.00 -6.13 -32.73
CA ALA A 100 18.64 -6.10 -33.25
C ALA A 100 17.72 -7.15 -32.59
N ALA A 101 16.54 -6.73 -32.15
CA ALA A 101 15.51 -7.62 -31.62
C ALA A 101 14.82 -8.40 -32.76
N ARG A 102 14.61 -9.71 -32.58
CA ARG A 102 13.83 -10.54 -33.51
C ARG A 102 12.33 -10.24 -33.41
N PRO A 103 11.56 -10.28 -34.51
CA PRO A 103 10.11 -10.06 -34.48
C PRO A 103 9.35 -11.26 -33.89
N ARG A 104 8.27 -10.96 -33.16
CA ARG A 104 7.32 -11.94 -32.58
C ARG A 104 6.34 -12.46 -33.66
N PRO A 105 5.95 -13.74 -33.66
CA PRO A 105 4.95 -14.25 -34.60
C PRO A 105 3.53 -13.85 -34.18
N SER A 106 2.67 -13.62 -35.18
CA SER A 106 1.26 -13.25 -35.04
C SER A 106 0.37 -14.48 -34.83
N GLY A 107 -0.20 -14.61 -33.63
CA GLY A 107 -1.20 -15.64 -33.27
C GLY A 107 -2.55 -15.03 -32.93
N LYS A 108 -3.60 -15.49 -33.60
CA LYS A 108 -4.98 -14.97 -33.55
C LYS A 108 -5.72 -15.39 -32.27
N GLY A 109 -6.41 -14.42 -31.65
CA GLY A 109 -7.76 -14.56 -31.07
C GLY A 109 -7.95 -15.30 -29.74
N ALA A 110 -7.60 -14.67 -28.61
CA ALA A 110 -8.25 -14.97 -27.33
C ALA A 110 -9.61 -14.24 -27.25
N PRO A 111 -10.66 -14.83 -26.66
CA PRO A 111 -11.98 -14.19 -26.59
C PRO A 111 -11.89 -12.86 -25.81
N LYS A 112 -12.43 -11.78 -26.40
CA LYS A 112 -12.50 -10.46 -25.75
C LYS A 112 -13.33 -10.58 -24.48
N ALA A 113 -12.67 -10.47 -23.32
CA ALA A 113 -13.35 -10.26 -22.05
C ALA A 113 -14.27 -9.03 -22.16
N ARG A 114 -15.53 -9.18 -21.73
CA ARG A 114 -16.47 -8.06 -21.68
C ARG A 114 -15.92 -6.99 -20.73
N PRO A 115 -15.92 -5.70 -21.09
CA PRO A 115 -15.36 -4.67 -20.24
C PRO A 115 -16.21 -4.56 -18.96
N TYR A 116 -15.54 -4.68 -17.81
CA TYR A 116 -16.11 -4.22 -16.54
C TYR A 116 -16.36 -2.71 -16.66
N PRO A 117 -17.54 -2.19 -16.30
CA PRO A 117 -17.83 -0.78 -16.47
C PRO A 117 -17.18 0.02 -15.34
N MET A 118 -15.92 0.39 -15.50
CA MET A 118 -15.17 1.48 -14.83
C MET A 118 -13.75 1.47 -15.45
N GLN A 119 -13.23 2.61 -15.93
CA GLN A 119 -11.92 2.63 -16.61
C GLN A 119 -10.82 2.16 -15.64
N GLU A 120 -10.02 1.19 -16.09
CA GLU A 120 -9.05 0.50 -15.24
C GLU A 120 -8.01 1.46 -14.63
N THR A 121 -7.71 2.55 -15.33
CA THR A 121 -6.83 3.66 -14.92
C THR A 121 -7.41 4.53 -13.81
N GLU A 122 -8.74 4.69 -13.72
CA GLU A 122 -9.39 5.53 -12.70
C GLU A 122 -9.40 4.85 -11.31
N MET A 123 -9.40 3.52 -11.25
CA MET A 123 -9.41 2.75 -10.00
C MET A 123 -8.00 2.47 -9.44
N ARG A 124 -6.94 2.79 -10.19
CA ARG A 124 -5.62 2.16 -10.02
C ARG A 124 -4.76 2.68 -8.87
N SER A 125 -5.09 3.83 -8.29
CA SER A 125 -4.27 4.49 -7.25
C SER A 125 -5.08 5.09 -6.10
N GLU A 126 -6.36 4.73 -5.99
CA GLU A 126 -7.19 5.28 -4.93
C GLU A 126 -7.15 4.44 -3.65
N THR A 127 -6.94 5.14 -2.54
CA THR A 127 -6.88 4.53 -1.22
C THR A 127 -8.27 4.14 -0.73
N TRP A 128 -8.38 3.03 0.01
CA TRP A 128 -9.67 2.62 0.55
C TRP A 128 -10.37 3.72 1.38
N PRO A 129 -9.70 4.57 2.19
CA PRO A 129 -10.43 5.59 2.93
C PRO A 129 -11.05 6.66 2.00
N ALA A 130 -10.45 6.94 0.84
CA ALA A 130 -11.06 7.83 -0.15
C ALA A 130 -12.32 7.20 -0.79
N VAL A 131 -12.25 5.90 -1.10
CA VAL A 131 -13.41 5.12 -1.59
C VAL A 131 -14.55 5.15 -0.58
N PHE A 132 -14.25 4.94 0.70
CA PHE A 132 -15.24 5.04 1.78
C PHE A 132 -15.83 6.44 1.89
N GLY A 133 -15.01 7.48 1.73
CA GLY A 133 -15.46 8.87 1.67
C GLY A 133 -16.55 9.10 0.63
N ARG A 134 -16.34 8.60 -0.60
CA ARG A 134 -17.36 8.69 -1.67
C ARG A 134 -18.60 7.83 -1.42
N ALA A 135 -18.45 6.74 -0.68
CA ALA A 135 -19.58 5.94 -0.20
C ALA A 135 -20.34 6.62 0.97
N GLY A 136 -20.03 7.87 1.28
CA GLY A 136 -20.71 8.68 2.29
C GLY A 136 -20.21 8.44 3.72
N TYR A 137 -19.04 7.82 3.90
CA TYR A 137 -18.38 7.78 5.22
C TYR A 137 -17.64 9.08 5.49
N THR A 138 -17.55 9.44 6.78
CA THR A 138 -16.56 10.42 7.23
C THR A 138 -15.27 9.70 7.54
N THR A 139 -14.18 10.09 6.89
CA THR A 139 -12.88 9.39 7.02
C THR A 139 -11.86 10.26 7.71
N LEU A 140 -11.28 9.72 8.80
CA LEU A 140 -10.34 10.42 9.67
C LEU A 140 -9.10 9.56 9.90
N ILE A 141 -7.93 10.20 9.93
CA ILE A 141 -6.64 9.54 10.21
C ILE A 141 -5.96 10.22 11.40
N SER A 142 -5.31 9.42 12.25
CA SER A 142 -4.47 9.88 13.36
C SER A 142 -3.21 9.03 13.48
N GLY A 143 -2.12 9.62 13.96
CA GLY A 143 -0.84 8.94 14.20
C GLY A 143 0.14 9.04 13.03
N LYS A 144 0.79 7.94 12.65
CA LYS A 144 1.85 7.96 11.64
C LYS A 144 1.29 7.73 10.23
N TRP A 145 1.64 8.59 9.29
CA TRP A 145 1.32 8.43 7.86
C TRP A 145 2.47 7.80 7.08
N HIS A 146 3.69 8.32 7.23
CA HIS A 146 4.93 7.83 6.59
C HIS A 146 4.97 7.84 5.04
N ASN A 147 3.85 7.82 4.33
CA ASN A 147 3.76 8.14 2.91
C ASN A 147 3.84 9.67 2.70
N THR A 148 3.81 10.15 1.45
CA THR A 148 3.96 11.58 1.16
C THR A 148 2.89 12.45 1.85
N PRO A 149 3.23 13.60 2.44
CA PRO A 149 2.25 14.48 3.09
C PRO A 149 1.07 14.87 2.18
N ALA A 150 1.31 15.05 0.89
CA ALA A 150 0.28 15.38 -0.11
C ALA A 150 -0.80 14.30 -0.25
N SER A 151 -0.51 13.02 0.06
CA SER A 151 -1.49 11.95 -0.08
C SER A 151 -2.48 11.82 1.09
N VAL A 152 -2.26 12.58 2.17
CA VAL A 152 -3.17 12.62 3.33
C VAL A 152 -4.54 13.17 2.92
N SER A 153 -4.56 14.31 2.24
CA SER A 153 -5.79 14.95 1.76
C SER A 153 -6.44 14.19 0.60
N LEU A 154 -5.65 13.43 -0.16
CA LEU A 154 -6.17 12.52 -1.18
C LEU A 154 -6.83 11.28 -0.57
N SER A 155 -6.43 10.89 0.65
CA SER A 155 -6.90 9.67 1.30
C SER A 155 -8.03 9.90 2.28
N SER A 156 -8.05 11.03 3.00
CA SER A 156 -8.99 11.25 4.10
C SER A 156 -9.55 12.66 4.11
N GLN A 157 -10.77 12.79 4.62
CA GLN A 157 -11.45 14.09 4.79
C GLN A 157 -10.89 14.90 5.95
N GLY A 158 -10.26 14.24 6.92
CA GLY A 158 -9.59 14.91 8.04
C GLY A 158 -8.44 14.11 8.62
N ALA A 159 -7.47 14.83 9.17
CA ALA A 159 -6.35 14.25 9.90
C ALA A 159 -6.06 15.04 11.17
N ARG A 160 -5.67 14.36 12.25
CA ARG A 160 -5.26 14.98 13.53
C ARG A 160 -4.04 14.27 14.09
N GLN A 161 -3.17 14.99 14.78
CA GLN A 161 -1.95 14.44 15.41
C GLN A 161 -1.14 13.56 14.43
N LEU A 162 -0.94 14.06 13.21
CA LEU A 162 -0.37 13.28 12.12
C LEU A 162 1.15 13.50 11.98
N LEU A 163 1.90 12.41 11.93
CA LEU A 163 3.33 12.39 11.60
C LEU A 163 3.52 11.94 10.16
N THR A 164 3.90 12.85 9.27
CA THR A 164 4.04 12.61 7.82
C THR A 164 5.47 12.34 7.36
N GLY A 165 6.41 12.13 8.29
CA GLY A 165 7.82 11.92 7.97
C GLY A 165 7.99 10.76 6.99
N GLY A 166 8.22 11.06 5.71
CA GLY A 166 8.58 10.15 4.64
C GLY A 166 9.94 10.54 4.05
N PRO A 167 10.48 9.78 3.09
CA PRO A 167 11.74 10.15 2.44
C PRO A 167 11.63 11.58 1.88
N ARG A 168 12.58 12.43 2.24
CA ARG A 168 12.71 13.75 1.62
C ARG A 168 12.99 13.52 0.13
N ALA A 169 12.20 14.16 -0.72
CA ALA A 169 12.38 14.14 -2.17
C ALA A 169 13.78 14.63 -2.57
#